data_AF-A0A434QVH2-F1
#
_entry.id   AF-A0A434QVH2-F1
#
_cell.length_a   1.000
_cell.length_b   1.000
_cell.length_c   1.000
_cell.angle_alpha   90.00
_cell.angle_beta   90.00
_cell.angle_gamma   90.00
#
_symmetry.space_group_name_H-M   'P 1'
#
loop_
_entity.id
_entity.type
_entity.pdbx_description
1 polymer ?
#
loop_
_entity_poly.entity_id
_entity_poly.type
_entity_poly.pdbx_seq_one_letter_code
_entity_poly.pdbx_strand_id
1 'polypeptide(L)'
;DSFKATQKVSSFVETIKMDDPNSGMNFPVTLKTPELSVDANGKGVRTKPLLDLLAFAVANEDEAKLKANQAELKSLLLAALPVWERIDGNYSFKDFEVESPVGKFAAKQFSTAFAMDGISPNGRVDYAIKASGLTIPQQALPAWSVALLPTDIDLNFGGANIDLDTMARKTIEAFDLNKNPSLPDA
;
A
#
# COMPACT_ATOMS: atom_id res chain seq x y z
N ASP A 1 3.69 -20.54 -2.61
CA ASP A 1 4.93 -20.21 -1.86
C ASP A 1 4.66 -19.24 -0.73
N SER A 2 5.53 -19.20 0.27
CA SER A 2 5.51 -18.19 1.34
C SER A 2 6.80 -17.38 1.32
N PHE A 3 6.72 -16.09 1.64
CA PHE A 3 7.90 -15.25 1.82
C PHE A 3 7.82 -14.50 3.15
N LYS A 4 8.98 -14.17 3.69
CA LYS A 4 9.16 -13.21 4.76
C LYS A 4 10.32 -12.30 4.41
N ALA A 5 10.10 -11.00 4.51
CA ALA A 5 11.12 -9.99 4.34
C ALA A 5 11.14 -9.10 5.59
N THR A 6 12.32 -8.91 6.16
CA THR A 6 12.54 -7.98 7.25
C THR A 6 13.64 -7.02 6.83
N GLN A 7 13.41 -5.73 7.01
CA GLN A 7 14.37 -4.67 6.76
C GLN A 7 14.51 -3.82 8.02
N LYS A 8 15.74 -3.47 8.37
CA LYS A 8 16.04 -2.53 9.45
C LYS A 8 17.02 -1.49 8.95
N VAL A 9 16.68 -0.22 9.14
CA VAL A 9 17.48 0.93 8.76
C VAL A 9 17.77 1.72 10.03
N SER A 10 19.05 1.96 10.28
CA SER A 10 19.51 2.75 11.42
C SER A 10 19.80 4.19 10.98
N SER A 11 19.49 5.16 11.84
CA SER A 11 19.80 6.58 11.63
C SER A 11 19.29 7.12 10.30
N PHE A 12 18.03 6.84 9.99
CA PHE A 12 17.36 7.33 8.78
C PHE A 12 17.10 8.83 8.89
N VAL A 13 17.49 9.55 7.83
CA VAL A 13 17.19 10.97 7.65
C VAL A 13 16.77 11.19 6.20
N GLU A 14 15.62 11.82 6.00
CA GLU A 14 15.11 12.22 4.69
C GLU A 14 14.76 13.70 4.71
N THR A 15 15.21 14.45 3.70
CA THR A 15 14.85 15.86 3.54
C THR A 15 14.05 16.01 2.27
N ILE A 16 12.79 16.42 2.44
CA ILE A 16 11.84 16.62 1.35
C ILE A 16 11.73 18.13 1.14
N LYS A 17 12.03 18.59 -0.08
CA LYS A 17 11.80 19.98 -0.46
C LYS A 17 10.34 20.12 -0.92
N MET A 18 9.53 20.83 -0.14
CA MET A 18 8.18 21.21 -0.56
C MET A 18 8.29 22.44 -1.44
N ASP A 19 7.88 22.32 -2.71
CA ASP A 19 7.90 23.40 -3.70
C ASP A 19 6.55 23.41 -4.41
N ASP A 20 5.66 24.29 -3.97
CA ASP A 20 4.32 24.48 -4.56
C ASP A 20 4.21 25.89 -5.15
N PRO A 21 4.33 26.01 -6.48
CA PRO A 21 4.28 27.30 -7.18
C PRO A 21 2.94 28.03 -7.03
N ASN A 22 1.84 27.30 -6.79
CA ASN A 22 0.50 27.89 -6.73
C ASN A 22 0.22 28.52 -5.36
N SER A 23 0.78 27.96 -4.30
CA SER A 23 0.70 28.52 -2.94
C SER A 23 1.88 29.42 -2.57
N GLY A 24 2.96 29.40 -3.36
CA GLY A 24 4.20 30.11 -3.08
C GLY A 24 5.03 29.46 -1.96
N MET A 25 4.65 28.27 -1.51
CA MET A 25 5.36 27.53 -0.46
C MET A 25 6.65 26.92 -1.01
N ASN A 26 7.77 27.27 -0.38
CA ASN A 26 9.07 26.68 -0.68
C ASN A 26 9.87 26.49 0.62
N PHE A 27 9.83 25.29 1.19
CA PHE A 27 10.54 24.98 2.43
C PHE A 27 10.95 23.51 2.53
N PRO A 28 12.07 23.21 3.20
CA PRO A 28 12.44 21.83 3.50
C PRO A 28 11.63 21.29 4.68
N VAL A 29 11.30 20.00 4.62
CA VAL A 29 10.82 19.19 5.73
C VAL A 29 11.82 18.07 5.93
N THR A 30 12.34 17.91 7.14
CA THR A 30 13.30 16.85 7.46
C THR A 30 12.67 15.83 8.38
N LEU A 31 12.65 14.58 7.93
CA LEU A 31 12.17 13.42 8.68
C LEU A 31 13.37 12.66 9.24
N LYS A 32 13.34 12.29 10.53
CA LYS A 32 14.43 11.60 11.22
C LYS A 32 13.88 10.45 12.04
N THR A 33 14.60 9.33 12.04
CA THR A 33 14.40 8.25 12.99
C THR A 33 15.71 7.50 13.23
N PRO A 34 16.11 7.22 14.48
CA PRO A 34 17.23 6.32 14.76
C PRO A 34 16.97 4.89 14.28
N GLU A 35 15.71 4.47 14.16
CA GLU A 35 15.36 3.13 13.71
C GLU A 35 14.07 3.12 12.89
N LEU A 36 14.17 2.62 11.67
CA LEU A 36 13.04 2.22 10.83
C LEU A 36 13.11 0.70 10.66
N SER A 37 12.03 0.00 11.03
CA SER A 37 11.88 -1.43 10.84
C SER A 37 10.68 -1.70 9.92
N VAL A 38 10.85 -2.61 8.98
CA VAL A 38 9.81 -3.08 8.06
C VAL A 38 9.76 -4.59 8.12
N ASP A 39 8.59 -5.14 8.36
CA ASP A 39 8.31 -6.56 8.24
C ASP A 39 7.23 -6.76 7.18
N ALA A 40 7.43 -7.71 6.28
CA ALA A 40 6.45 -8.12 5.29
C ALA A 40 6.40 -9.65 5.22
N ASN A 41 5.20 -10.20 5.29
CA ASN A 41 4.93 -11.62 5.18
C ASN A 41 3.95 -11.85 4.03
N GLY A 42 4.21 -12.88 3.23
CA GLY A 42 3.26 -13.35 2.24
C GLY A 42 3.09 -14.86 2.29
N LYS A 43 1.86 -15.31 2.12
CA LYS A 43 1.48 -16.72 2.09
C LYS A 43 0.77 -17.03 0.80
N GLY A 44 1.00 -18.23 0.27
CA GLY A 44 0.29 -18.74 -0.90
C GLY A 44 0.54 -17.98 -2.19
N VAL A 45 1.67 -17.28 -2.34
CA VAL A 45 2.03 -16.61 -3.60
C VAL A 45 2.14 -17.64 -4.71
N ARG A 46 1.44 -17.41 -5.82
CA ARG A 46 1.38 -18.31 -6.98
C ARG A 46 2.44 -17.94 -8.03
N THR A 47 3.71 -18.19 -7.70
CA THR A 47 4.87 -17.82 -8.54
C THR A 47 4.78 -18.40 -9.95
N LYS A 48 4.45 -19.68 -10.11
CA LYS A 48 4.38 -20.32 -11.44
C LYS A 48 3.32 -19.68 -12.35
N PRO A 49 2.04 -19.53 -11.95
CA PRO A 49 1.07 -18.78 -12.75
C PRO A 49 1.48 -17.34 -13.09
N LEU A 50 2.16 -16.64 -12.17
CA LEU A 50 2.69 -15.29 -12.44
C LEU A 50 3.80 -15.30 -13.49
N LEU A 51 4.69 -16.29 -13.46
CA LEU A 51 5.71 -16.47 -14.49
C LEU A 51 5.12 -16.87 -15.84
N ASP A 52 4.02 -17.62 -15.86
CA ASP A 52 3.31 -17.97 -17.10
C ASP A 52 2.65 -16.73 -17.73
N LEU A 53 2.07 -15.84 -16.91
CA LEU A 53 1.58 -14.54 -17.38
C LEU A 53 2.71 -13.66 -17.94
N LEU A 54 3.88 -13.64 -17.28
CA LEU A 54 5.04 -12.92 -17.79
C LEU A 54 5.54 -13.51 -19.11
N ALA A 55 5.64 -14.84 -19.21
CA ALA A 55 6.05 -15.52 -20.43
C ALA A 55 5.08 -15.24 -21.59
N PHE A 56 3.77 -15.22 -21.31
CA PHE A 56 2.75 -14.83 -22.27
C PHE A 56 2.93 -13.38 -22.73
N ALA A 57 3.17 -12.44 -21.82
CA ALA A 57 3.41 -11.04 -22.18
C ALA A 57 4.65 -10.87 -23.08
N VAL A 58 5.75 -11.57 -22.76
CA VAL A 58 6.98 -11.59 -23.58
C VAL A 58 6.75 -12.24 -24.95
N ALA A 59 5.87 -13.24 -25.06
CA ALA A 59 5.53 -13.85 -26.35
C ALA A 59 4.58 -13.00 -27.20
N ASN A 60 3.85 -12.06 -26.59
CA ASN A 60 2.76 -11.28 -27.19
C ASN A 60 2.97 -9.77 -27.04
N GLU A 61 4.18 -9.29 -27.33
CA GLU A 61 4.60 -7.90 -27.08
C GLU A 61 3.82 -6.85 -27.90
N ASP A 62 3.27 -7.23 -29.06
CA ASP A 62 2.48 -6.34 -29.91
C ASP A 62 0.97 -6.53 -29.73
N GLU A 63 0.24 -5.43 -29.90
CA GLU A 63 -1.21 -5.36 -29.66
C GLU A 63 -2.01 -6.35 -30.52
N ALA A 64 -1.57 -6.61 -31.76
CA ALA A 64 -2.27 -7.53 -32.65
C ALA A 64 -2.19 -8.97 -32.15
N LYS A 65 -0.99 -9.42 -31.71
CA LYS A 65 -0.81 -10.73 -31.08
C LYS A 65 -1.55 -10.84 -29.75
N LEU A 66 -1.52 -9.80 -28.93
CA LEU A 66 -2.24 -9.78 -27.66
C LEU A 66 -3.75 -9.95 -27.85
N LYS A 67 -4.34 -9.24 -28.82
CA LYS A 67 -5.75 -9.38 -29.20
C LYS A 67 -6.06 -10.78 -29.75
N ALA A 68 -5.21 -11.29 -30.64
CA ALA A 68 -5.36 -12.61 -31.22
C ALA A 68 -5.34 -13.72 -30.14
N ASN A 69 -4.50 -13.55 -29.11
CA ASN A 69 -4.30 -14.54 -28.05
C ASN A 69 -5.04 -14.19 -26.75
N GLN A 70 -6.07 -13.34 -26.81
CA GLN A 70 -6.88 -12.93 -25.65
C GLN A 70 -7.46 -14.10 -24.86
N ALA A 71 -7.87 -15.18 -25.54
CA ALA A 71 -8.45 -16.35 -24.87
C ALA A 71 -7.44 -17.03 -23.93
N GLU A 72 -6.17 -17.12 -24.37
CA GLU A 72 -5.08 -17.65 -23.56
C GLU A 72 -4.77 -16.71 -22.39
N LEU A 73 -4.72 -15.39 -22.62
CA LEU A 73 -4.56 -14.40 -21.57
C LEU A 73 -5.62 -14.55 -20.46
N LYS A 74 -6.90 -14.67 -20.83
CA LYS A 74 -7.99 -14.89 -19.86
C LYS A 74 -7.80 -16.16 -19.06
N SER A 75 -7.41 -17.26 -19.72
CA SER A 75 -7.14 -18.54 -19.06
C SER A 75 -6.00 -18.40 -18.03
N LEU A 76 -4.92 -17.72 -18.40
CA LEU A 76 -3.77 -17.50 -17.52
C LEU A 76 -4.13 -16.60 -16.33
N LEU A 77 -4.93 -15.54 -16.56
CA LEU A 77 -5.44 -14.67 -15.49
C LEU A 77 -6.31 -15.45 -14.49
N LEU A 78 -7.22 -16.29 -14.97
CA LEU A 78 -8.06 -17.13 -14.11
C LEU A 78 -7.25 -18.17 -13.35
N ALA A 79 -6.22 -18.77 -13.98
CA ALA A 79 -5.34 -19.73 -13.33
C ALA A 79 -4.47 -19.10 -12.23
N ALA A 80 -4.16 -17.80 -12.36
CA ALA A 80 -3.44 -17.05 -11.36
C ALA A 80 -4.26 -16.73 -10.10
N LEU A 81 -5.60 -16.92 -10.10
CA LEU A 81 -6.45 -16.61 -8.96
C LEU A 81 -6.48 -17.71 -7.88
N PRO A 82 -6.39 -17.37 -6.58
CA PRO A 82 -5.92 -16.08 -6.05
C PRO A 82 -4.40 -15.93 -6.19
N VAL A 83 -3.93 -14.71 -6.50
CA VAL A 83 -2.51 -14.42 -6.76
C VAL A 83 -1.63 -14.69 -5.52
N TRP A 84 -2.19 -14.44 -4.34
CA TRP A 84 -1.64 -14.78 -3.02
C TRP A 84 -2.79 -15.26 -2.11
N GLU A 85 -2.50 -15.91 -0.99
CA GLU A 85 -3.52 -16.22 0.03
C GLU A 85 -3.67 -15.07 1.04
N ARG A 86 -2.55 -14.55 1.53
CA ARG A 86 -2.51 -13.45 2.49
C ARG A 86 -1.19 -12.72 2.41
N ILE A 87 -1.25 -11.40 2.47
CA ILE A 87 -0.08 -10.54 2.67
C ILE A 87 -0.35 -9.66 3.87
N ASP A 88 0.64 -9.52 4.74
CA ASP A 88 0.63 -8.56 5.83
C ASP A 88 2.00 -7.91 5.97
N GLY A 89 2.02 -6.72 6.54
CA GLY A 89 3.26 -6.04 6.83
C GLY A 89 3.08 -4.92 7.83
N ASN A 90 4.20 -4.48 8.38
CA ASN A 90 4.28 -3.45 9.38
C ASN A 90 5.51 -2.58 9.12
N TYR A 91 5.30 -1.27 9.14
CA TYR A 91 6.34 -0.25 9.17
C TYR A 91 6.37 0.33 10.57
N SER A 92 7.55 0.48 11.15
CA SER A 92 7.72 0.96 12.52
C SER A 92 8.91 1.88 12.65
N PHE A 93 8.68 3.04 13.25
CA PHE A 93 9.65 4.10 13.48
C PHE A 93 9.77 4.32 14.98
N LYS A 94 10.99 4.27 15.50
CA LYS A 94 11.27 4.57 16.91
C LYS A 94 11.84 5.98 17.03
N ASP A 95 11.34 6.78 17.96
CA ASP A 95 11.76 8.18 18.13
C ASP A 95 11.69 8.96 16.81
N PHE A 96 10.52 8.90 16.17
CA PHE A 96 10.22 9.55 14.90
C PHE A 96 10.10 11.06 15.08
N GLU A 97 10.74 11.83 14.19
CA GLU A 97 10.73 13.29 14.24
C GLU A 97 10.54 13.89 12.85
N VAL A 98 9.73 14.95 12.77
CA VAL A 98 9.56 15.77 11.57
C VAL A 98 9.89 17.22 11.95
N GLU A 99 10.96 17.73 11.38
CA GLU A 99 11.37 19.12 11.49
C GLU A 99 10.78 19.91 10.31
N SER A 100 10.06 20.98 10.64
CA SER A 100 9.45 21.89 9.67
C SER A 100 9.59 23.34 10.14
N PRO A 101 9.36 24.35 9.28
CA PRO A 101 9.41 25.76 9.68
C PRO A 101 8.45 26.13 10.82
N VAL A 102 7.33 25.42 10.97
CA VAL A 102 6.34 25.68 12.04
C VAL A 102 6.67 24.99 13.36
N GLY A 103 7.71 24.16 13.36
CA GLY A 103 8.20 23.45 14.54
C GLY A 103 8.41 21.97 14.31
N LYS A 104 8.74 21.29 15.40
CA LYS A 104 9.06 19.87 15.43
C LYS A 104 7.86 19.05 15.88
N PHE A 105 7.44 18.13 15.04
CA PHE A 105 6.49 17.08 15.38
C PHE A 105 7.28 15.82 15.73
N ALA A 106 6.87 15.07 16.74
CA ALA A 106 7.57 13.84 17.12
C ALA A 106 6.62 12.77 17.67
N ALA A 107 7.06 11.52 17.63
CA ALA A 107 6.42 10.38 18.28
C ALA A 107 7.49 9.43 18.82
N LYS A 108 7.28 8.87 20.01
CA LYS A 108 8.17 7.85 20.58
C LYS A 108 8.12 6.55 19.81
N GLN A 109 6.93 6.18 19.36
CA GLN A 109 6.71 5.11 18.41
C GLN A 109 5.70 5.59 17.39
N PHE A 110 5.97 5.31 16.12
CA PHE A 110 4.99 5.42 15.06
C PHE A 110 4.99 4.10 14.27
N SER A 111 3.84 3.56 13.96
CA SER A 111 3.74 2.36 13.11
C SER A 111 2.50 2.36 12.25
N THR A 112 2.62 1.71 11.10
CA THR A 112 1.50 1.39 10.23
C THR A 112 1.55 -0.08 9.90
N ALA A 113 0.45 -0.79 10.15
CA ALA A 113 0.30 -2.19 9.74
C ALA A 113 -0.76 -2.29 8.65
N PHE A 114 -0.54 -3.19 7.70
CA PHE A 114 -1.53 -3.55 6.69
C PHE A 114 -1.65 -5.06 6.62
N ALA A 115 -2.85 -5.53 6.29
CA ALA A 115 -3.05 -6.91 5.91
C ALA A 115 -4.17 -7.04 4.89
N MET A 116 -4.03 -7.99 3.98
CA MET A 116 -5.07 -8.34 3.04
C MET A 116 -5.04 -9.81 2.70
N ASP A 117 -6.22 -10.40 2.59
CA ASP A 117 -6.37 -11.72 1.99
C ASP A 117 -6.28 -11.61 0.46
N GLY A 118 -6.10 -12.75 -0.19
CA GLY A 118 -6.14 -12.88 -1.65
C GLY A 118 -7.50 -12.59 -2.25
N ILE A 119 -7.57 -12.71 -3.58
CA ILE A 119 -8.82 -12.65 -4.33
C ILE A 119 -9.71 -13.84 -3.92
N SER A 120 -10.63 -13.62 -3.00
CA SER A 120 -11.49 -14.65 -2.43
C SER A 120 -12.95 -14.19 -2.34
N PRO A 121 -13.91 -15.13 -2.15
CA PRO A 121 -15.32 -14.78 -1.97
C PRO A 121 -15.64 -14.06 -0.64
N ASN A 122 -14.71 -14.07 0.31
CA ASN A 122 -14.91 -13.60 1.68
C ASN A 122 -13.64 -12.95 2.26
N GLY A 123 -12.99 -12.11 1.46
CA GLY A 123 -11.72 -11.49 1.81
C GLY A 123 -11.83 -10.48 2.93
N ARG A 124 -10.70 -10.28 3.63
CA ARG A 124 -10.50 -9.22 4.62
C ARG A 124 -9.36 -8.30 4.21
N VAL A 125 -9.53 -7.02 4.49
CA VAL A 125 -8.47 -6.00 4.42
C VAL A 125 -8.44 -5.25 5.74
N ASP A 126 -7.25 -5.03 6.28
CA ASP A 126 -7.01 -4.31 7.53
C ASP A 126 -5.89 -3.30 7.33
N TYR A 127 -6.04 -2.14 7.96
CA TYR A 127 -5.01 -1.10 8.04
C TYR A 127 -5.04 -0.48 9.43
N ALA A 128 -3.88 -0.43 10.09
CA ALA A 128 -3.75 0.14 11.42
C ALA A 128 -2.68 1.24 11.42
N ILE A 129 -2.97 2.35 12.09
CA ILE A 129 -2.02 3.42 12.37
C ILE A 129 -1.91 3.53 13.89
N LYS A 130 -0.69 3.44 14.41
CA LYS A 130 -0.41 3.62 15.83
C LYS A 130 0.67 4.66 16.05
N ALA A 131 0.46 5.53 17.02
CA ALA A 131 1.47 6.48 17.47
C ALA A 131 1.40 6.59 18.99
N SER A 132 2.55 6.70 19.64
CA SER A 132 2.63 6.95 21.08
C SER A 132 3.66 8.02 21.40
N GLY A 133 3.44 8.72 22.50
CA GLY A 133 4.29 9.85 22.91
C GLY A 133 4.32 10.97 21.87
N LEU A 134 3.19 11.26 21.25
CA LEU A 134 3.04 12.34 20.28
C LEU A 134 3.39 13.68 20.90
N THR A 135 4.19 14.45 20.17
CA THR A 135 4.56 15.82 20.51
C THR A 135 4.26 16.70 19.31
N ILE A 136 3.43 17.72 19.52
CA ILE A 136 3.01 18.67 18.49
C ILE A 136 3.49 20.07 18.92
N PRO A 137 4.05 20.87 18.00
CA PRO A 137 4.51 22.22 18.32
C PRO A 137 3.31 23.09 18.73
N GLN A 138 3.24 23.47 20.00
CA GLN A 138 2.11 24.22 20.56
C GLN A 138 1.92 25.58 19.89
N GLN A 139 3.00 26.21 19.41
CA GLN A 139 2.91 27.48 18.66
C GLN A 139 2.12 27.36 17.34
N ALA A 140 1.93 26.15 16.80
CA ALA A 140 1.14 25.90 15.60
C ALA A 140 -0.37 25.73 15.90
N LEU A 141 -0.77 25.79 17.18
CA LEU A 141 -2.12 25.48 17.63
C LEU A 141 -2.75 26.64 18.42
N PRO A 142 -4.07 26.85 18.31
CA PRO A 142 -4.78 27.72 19.23
C PRO A 142 -4.63 27.24 20.68
N ALA A 143 -4.48 28.16 21.63
CA ALA A 143 -4.25 27.82 23.05
C ALA A 143 -5.33 26.88 23.64
N TRP A 144 -6.57 27.00 23.17
CA TRP A 144 -7.69 26.19 23.65
C TRP A 144 -7.57 24.70 23.28
N SER A 145 -6.83 24.33 22.21
CA SER A 145 -6.75 22.95 21.74
C SER A 145 -5.65 22.14 22.40
N VAL A 146 -4.71 22.78 23.12
CA VAL A 146 -3.54 22.12 23.72
C VAL A 146 -3.94 21.01 24.70
N ALA A 147 -4.97 21.24 25.51
CA ALA A 147 -5.48 20.27 26.47
C ALA A 147 -6.21 19.07 25.83
N LEU A 148 -6.53 19.15 24.53
CA LEU A 148 -7.25 18.11 23.79
C LEU A 148 -6.30 17.26 22.92
N LEU A 149 -5.00 17.54 22.94
CA LEU A 149 -4.05 16.82 22.12
C LEU A 149 -3.88 15.38 22.64
N PRO A 150 -4.07 14.37 21.79
CA PRO A 150 -3.78 13.00 22.18
C PRO A 150 -2.27 12.81 22.32
N THR A 151 -1.86 12.10 23.36
CA THR A 151 -0.50 11.58 23.47
C THR A 151 -0.33 10.31 22.65
N ASP A 152 -1.42 9.60 22.40
CA ASP A 152 -1.45 8.28 21.76
C ASP A 152 -2.61 8.20 20.77
N ILE A 153 -2.36 7.54 19.64
CA ILE A 153 -3.33 7.28 18.58
C ILE A 153 -3.27 5.78 18.27
N ASP A 154 -4.44 5.14 18.21
CA ASP A 154 -4.61 3.78 17.70
C ASP A 154 -5.85 3.74 16.82
N LEU A 155 -5.65 3.81 15.51
CA LEU A 155 -6.71 3.80 14.51
C LEU A 155 -6.64 2.50 13.73
N ASN A 156 -7.76 1.80 13.64
CA ASN A 156 -7.87 0.55 12.90
C ASN A 156 -9.03 0.68 11.92
N PHE A 157 -8.73 0.45 10.65
CA PHE A 157 -9.66 0.48 9.53
C PHE A 157 -9.65 -0.90 8.88
N GLY A 158 -10.79 -1.31 8.34
CA GLY A 158 -10.85 -2.57 7.62
C GLY A 158 -12.24 -2.92 7.14
N GLY A 159 -12.28 -3.96 6.32
CA GLY A 159 -13.51 -4.55 5.80
C GLY A 159 -13.37 -6.06 5.73
N ALA A 160 -14.48 -6.76 5.96
CA ALA A 160 -14.56 -8.21 5.88
C ALA A 160 -15.72 -8.61 4.96
N ASN A 161 -15.73 -9.88 4.53
CA ASN A 161 -16.72 -10.42 3.59
C ASN A 161 -16.72 -9.70 2.24
N ILE A 162 -15.54 -9.30 1.77
CA ILE A 162 -15.37 -8.67 0.46
C ILE A 162 -15.23 -9.79 -0.59
N ASP A 163 -16.19 -9.89 -1.50
CA ASP A 163 -16.13 -10.85 -2.61
C ASP A 163 -15.32 -10.27 -3.78
N LEU A 164 -14.00 -10.46 -3.73
CA LEU A 164 -13.11 -10.09 -4.82
C LEU A 164 -13.02 -11.18 -5.89
N ASP A 165 -13.31 -12.45 -5.55
CA ASP A 165 -13.24 -13.56 -6.51
C ASP A 165 -14.29 -13.42 -7.61
N THR A 166 -15.55 -13.19 -7.24
CA THR A 166 -16.63 -12.97 -8.21
C THR A 166 -16.34 -11.73 -9.07
N MET A 167 -15.87 -10.65 -8.45
CA MET A 167 -15.53 -9.41 -9.16
C MET A 167 -14.39 -9.63 -10.16
N ALA A 168 -13.31 -10.30 -9.75
CA ALA A 168 -12.17 -10.59 -10.62
C ALA A 168 -12.55 -11.52 -11.77
N ARG A 169 -13.27 -12.63 -11.50
CA ARG A 169 -13.70 -13.57 -12.53
C ARG A 169 -14.60 -12.91 -13.56
N LYS A 170 -15.63 -12.17 -13.12
CA LYS A 170 -16.52 -11.43 -14.03
C LYS A 170 -15.77 -10.40 -14.86
N THR A 171 -14.81 -9.70 -14.26
CA THR A 171 -13.98 -8.72 -14.98
C THR A 171 -13.13 -9.39 -16.05
N ILE A 172 -12.47 -10.51 -15.73
CA ILE A 172 -11.66 -11.28 -16.69
C ILE A 172 -12.53 -11.86 -17.81
N GLU A 173 -13.73 -12.32 -17.47
CA GLU A 173 -14.70 -12.85 -18.45
C GLU A 173 -15.21 -11.74 -19.38
N ALA A 174 -15.58 -10.58 -18.84
CA ALA A 174 -16.15 -9.45 -19.58
C ALA A 174 -15.13 -8.68 -20.42
N PHE A 175 -13.85 -8.71 -20.03
CA PHE A 175 -12.75 -8.05 -20.72
C PHE A 175 -12.66 -8.45 -22.20
N ASP A 176 -12.60 -7.48 -23.10
CA ASP A 176 -12.44 -7.70 -24.54
C ASP A 176 -11.61 -6.58 -25.18
N LEU A 177 -10.33 -6.87 -25.46
CA LEU A 177 -9.38 -6.02 -26.16
C LEU A 177 -9.82 -5.59 -27.56
N ASN A 178 -10.82 -6.27 -28.15
CA ASN A 178 -11.37 -5.89 -29.45
C ASN A 178 -12.44 -4.81 -29.35
N LYS A 179 -12.86 -4.43 -28.12
CA LYS A 179 -13.85 -3.39 -27.87
C LYS A 179 -13.19 -2.14 -27.28
N ASN A 180 -13.85 -1.00 -27.48
CA ASN A 180 -13.47 0.27 -26.87
C ASN A 180 -14.72 0.92 -26.22
N PRO A 181 -14.82 1.01 -24.89
CA PRO A 181 -13.86 0.52 -23.91
C PRO A 181 -13.74 -1.01 -23.89
N SER A 182 -12.58 -1.53 -23.47
CA SER A 182 -12.30 -2.97 -23.40
C SER A 182 -13.00 -3.66 -22.23
N LEU A 183 -13.50 -2.89 -21.28
CA LEU A 183 -14.44 -3.34 -20.26
C LEU A 183 -15.79 -2.67 -20.53
N PRO A 184 -16.91 -3.40 -20.40
CA PRO A 184 -18.23 -2.76 -20.42
C PRO A 184 -18.38 -1.82 -19.22
N ASP A 185 -19.27 -0.83 -19.37
CA ASP A 185 -19.65 0.03 -18.25
C ASP A 185 -20.19 -0.81 -17.08
N ALA A 186 -19.86 -0.39 -15.86
CA ALA A 186 -20.19 -1.09 -14.61
C ALA A 186 -21.67 -0.97 -14.23
#